data_AF-A0A949PJU4-F1
#
_entry.id   AF-A0A949PJU4-F1
#
_cell.length_a   1.000
_cell.length_b   1.000
_cell.length_c   1.000
_cell.angle_alpha   90.00
_cell.angle_beta   90.00
_cell.angle_gamma   90.00
#
_symmetry.space_group_name_H-M   'P 1'
#
loop_
_entity.id
_entity.type
_entity.pdbx_description
1 polymer ?
#
loop_
_entity_poly.entity_id
_entity_poly.type
_entity_poly.pdbx_seq_one_letter_code
_entity_poly.pdbx_strand_id
1 'polypeptide(L)'
;MNLSRFKSLNRAAFFGLSLAVLPFCIPAALAEDILEIATPPETPAEINNFKLSEDLLTRMEKIHAALEEMQLSPTAEEGQDAQPSMDSMVGSIESRPQVMALMNAQNIKPRDYLLAYFAMMSALAAADAEEEDQLVDEVKNINPEHVEFGKKYSERIRELIGE
;
A
#
# COMPACT_ATOMS: atom_id res chain seq x y z
N MET A 1 44.21 -55.32 17.76
CA MET A 1 44.87 -56.01 16.64
C MET A 1 43.95 -57.14 16.19
N ASN A 2 43.73 -57.26 14.87
CA ASN A 2 43.07 -58.35 14.13
C ASN A 2 41.53 -58.49 14.20
N LEU A 3 40.89 -58.31 13.02
CA LEU A 3 40.14 -59.29 12.21
C LEU A 3 38.72 -59.58 12.78
N SER A 4 37.63 -59.75 12.03
CA SER A 4 37.46 -60.25 10.67
C SER A 4 36.03 -59.97 10.18
N ARG A 5 35.84 -60.22 8.89
CA ARG A 5 34.59 -60.24 8.12
C ARG A 5 33.56 -61.23 8.69
N PHE A 6 32.27 -60.92 8.55
CA PHE A 6 31.23 -61.94 8.39
C PHE A 6 30.30 -61.60 7.22
N LYS A 7 30.26 -62.56 6.28
CA LYS A 7 29.24 -62.74 5.25
C LYS A 7 27.94 -63.20 5.92
N SER A 8 26.78 -62.82 5.39
CA SER A 8 25.89 -63.75 4.67
C SER A 8 24.51 -63.15 4.36
N LEU A 9 23.99 -63.56 3.20
CA LEU A 9 22.67 -63.36 2.61
C LEU A 9 21.50 -63.67 3.58
N ASN A 10 20.34 -63.01 3.37
CA ASN A 10 19.18 -63.64 2.75
C ASN A 10 17.97 -62.70 2.54
N ARG A 11 17.55 -62.66 1.27
CA ARG A 11 16.20 -62.59 0.70
C ARG A 11 15.02 -62.11 1.56
N ALA A 12 14.30 -61.12 1.04
CA ALA A 12 12.84 -61.19 0.94
C ALA A 12 12.37 -60.43 -0.30
N ALA A 13 11.70 -61.15 -1.21
CA ALA A 13 11.00 -60.61 -2.36
C ALA A 13 9.67 -60.01 -1.90
N PHE A 14 9.32 -58.82 -2.38
CA PHE A 14 7.93 -58.36 -2.38
C PHE A 14 7.57 -57.70 -3.71
N PHE A 15 6.77 -58.46 -4.47
CA PHE A 15 5.59 -58.06 -5.22
C PHE A 15 5.57 -56.66 -5.84
N GLY A 16 5.60 -56.63 -7.17
CA GLY A 16 5.01 -55.54 -7.92
C GLY A 16 3.51 -55.46 -7.67
N LEU A 17 2.98 -54.24 -7.61
CA LEU A 17 1.58 -53.95 -7.91
C LEU A 17 1.41 -52.46 -8.21
N SER A 18 0.97 -52.23 -9.45
CA SER A 18 0.03 -51.20 -9.90
C SER A 18 0.37 -49.72 -9.76
N LEU A 19 0.68 -49.15 -10.92
CA LEU A 19 0.44 -47.76 -11.29
C LEU A 19 -1.08 -47.50 -11.25
N ALA A 20 -1.59 -47.00 -10.12
CA ALA A 20 -2.93 -46.42 -10.07
C ALA A 20 -2.83 -44.95 -10.49
N VAL A 21 -3.05 -44.69 -11.78
CA VAL A 21 -3.39 -43.34 -12.26
C VAL A 21 -4.79 -43.04 -11.75
N LEU A 22 -4.89 -42.30 -10.65
CA LEU A 22 -6.12 -41.62 -10.28
C LEU A 22 -6.16 -40.31 -11.06
N PRO A 23 -7.23 -40.01 -11.83
CA PRO A 23 -7.48 -38.66 -12.27
C PRO A 23 -7.92 -37.90 -11.02
N PHE A 24 -6.97 -37.28 -10.33
CA PHE A 24 -7.33 -36.25 -9.36
C PHE A 24 -7.83 -35.07 -10.18
N CYS A 25 -9.14 -35.06 -10.43
CA CYS A 25 -9.86 -33.88 -10.89
C CYS A 25 -9.77 -32.88 -9.72
N ILE A 26 -8.68 -32.11 -9.68
CA ILE A 26 -8.61 -30.92 -8.83
C ILE A 26 -9.62 -29.95 -9.44
N PRO A 27 -10.67 -29.53 -8.70
CA PRO A 27 -11.53 -28.47 -9.20
C PRO A 27 -10.67 -27.22 -9.41
N ALA A 28 -10.74 -26.65 -10.61
CA ALA A 28 -10.09 -25.40 -11.02
C ALA A 28 -10.62 -24.15 -10.28
N ALA A 29 -11.12 -24.31 -9.05
CA ALA A 29 -11.73 -23.27 -8.24
C ALA A 29 -10.77 -22.64 -7.22
N LEU A 30 -9.50 -23.07 -7.18
CA LEU A 30 -8.46 -22.59 -6.27
C LEU A 30 -7.43 -21.69 -6.96
N ALA A 31 -7.59 -21.44 -8.27
CA ALA A 31 -6.67 -20.59 -9.04
C ALA A 31 -7.08 -19.10 -9.02
N GLU A 32 -8.37 -18.80 -8.86
CA GLU A 32 -8.87 -17.41 -8.85
C GLU A 32 -8.48 -16.66 -7.56
N ASP A 33 -8.42 -17.36 -6.42
CA ASP A 33 -8.13 -16.78 -5.09
C ASP A 33 -6.62 -16.47 -4.87
N ILE A 34 -5.73 -17.10 -5.63
CA ILE A 34 -4.27 -16.88 -5.49
C ILE A 34 -3.78 -15.73 -6.40
N LEU A 35 -4.47 -15.46 -7.50
CA LEU A 35 -4.14 -14.37 -8.42
C LEU A 35 -4.51 -12.98 -7.85
N GLU A 36 -5.52 -12.91 -6.99
CA GLU A 36 -5.93 -11.65 -6.33
C GLU A 36 -4.90 -11.19 -5.28
N ILE A 37 -4.15 -12.12 -4.67
CA ILE A 37 -3.09 -11.81 -3.68
C ILE A 37 -1.82 -11.24 -4.34
N ALA A 38 -1.61 -11.51 -5.63
CA ALA A 38 -0.38 -11.15 -6.35
C ALA A 38 -0.47 -9.83 -7.12
N THR A 39 -1.64 -9.19 -7.17
CA THR A 39 -1.79 -7.91 -7.88
C THR A 39 -1.61 -6.78 -6.87
N PRO A 40 -0.58 -5.93 -7.00
CA PRO A 40 -0.44 -4.75 -6.15
C PRO A 40 -1.74 -3.93 -6.20
N PRO A 41 -2.25 -3.44 -5.06
CA PRO A 41 -3.46 -2.64 -5.05
C PRO A 41 -3.25 -1.41 -5.95
N GLU A 42 -4.06 -1.30 -7.00
CA GLU A 42 -3.96 -0.16 -7.91
C GLU A 42 -4.33 1.14 -7.19
N THR A 43 -3.56 2.20 -7.45
CA THR A 43 -3.89 3.53 -6.91
C THR A 43 -5.23 3.98 -7.52
N PRO A 44 -6.23 4.35 -6.69
CA PRO A 44 -7.52 4.79 -7.19
C PRO A 44 -7.41 5.94 -8.20
N ALA A 45 -8.23 5.90 -9.25
CA ALA A 45 -8.15 6.89 -10.34
C ALA A 45 -8.35 8.34 -9.86
N GLU A 46 -9.15 8.57 -8.83
CA GLU A 46 -9.34 9.90 -8.23
C GLU A 46 -8.03 10.46 -7.64
N ILE A 47 -7.22 9.59 -7.03
CA ILE A 47 -5.91 9.95 -6.47
C ILE A 47 -4.92 10.14 -7.61
N ASN A 48 -4.80 9.16 -8.52
CA ASN A 48 -3.82 9.16 -9.60
C ASN A 48 -3.97 10.35 -10.58
N ASN A 49 -5.20 10.83 -10.76
CA ASN A 49 -5.49 11.99 -11.62
C ASN A 49 -5.56 13.32 -10.87
N PHE A 50 -5.35 13.32 -9.55
CA PHE A 50 -5.40 14.54 -8.75
C PHE A 50 -4.22 15.45 -9.07
N LYS A 51 -4.44 16.74 -9.28
CA LYS A 51 -3.37 17.66 -9.69
C LYS A 51 -2.51 18.10 -8.50
N LEU A 52 -1.26 17.69 -8.50
CA LEU A 52 -0.25 18.15 -7.55
C LEU A 52 0.42 19.44 -8.05
N SER A 53 0.71 20.35 -7.12
CA SER A 53 1.43 21.59 -7.40
C SER A 53 2.18 22.04 -6.15
N GLU A 54 3.22 22.85 -6.34
CA GLU A 54 4.03 23.38 -5.23
C GLU A 54 3.24 24.29 -4.29
N ASP A 55 2.30 25.09 -4.85
CA ASP A 55 1.39 25.90 -4.06
C ASP A 55 0.52 25.03 -3.13
N LEU A 56 0.00 23.92 -3.68
CA LEU A 56 -0.79 22.99 -2.88
C LEU A 56 0.06 22.33 -1.79
N LEU A 57 1.27 21.87 -2.11
CA LEU A 57 2.20 21.32 -1.11
C LEU A 57 2.47 22.31 0.02
N THR A 58 2.75 23.58 -0.33
CA THR A 58 2.99 24.65 0.65
C THR A 58 1.77 24.89 1.55
N ARG A 59 0.56 24.73 1.02
CA ARG A 59 -0.67 24.83 1.83
C ARG A 59 -0.89 23.61 2.70
N MET A 60 -0.57 22.40 2.21
CA MET A 60 -0.60 21.17 3.00
C MET A 60 0.35 21.24 4.19
N GLU A 61 1.58 21.72 4.00
CA GLU A 61 2.57 21.93 5.06
C GLU A 61 2.07 22.90 6.15
N LYS A 62 1.43 24.01 5.75
CA LYS A 62 0.82 24.95 6.70
C LYS A 62 -0.32 24.33 7.49
N ILE A 63 -1.14 23.51 6.85
CA ILE A 63 -2.19 22.76 7.54
C ILE A 63 -1.55 21.79 8.52
N HIS A 64 -0.57 21.01 8.09
CA HIS A 64 0.11 20.02 8.91
C HIS A 64 0.72 20.64 10.18
N ALA A 65 1.57 21.67 10.02
CA ALA A 65 2.18 22.37 11.15
C ALA A 65 1.13 22.93 12.13
N ALA A 66 0.03 23.48 11.62
CA ALA A 66 -1.06 23.97 12.47
C ALA A 66 -1.83 22.84 13.16
N LEU A 67 -1.97 21.67 12.53
CA LEU A 67 -2.60 20.49 13.14
C LEU A 67 -1.74 19.90 14.25
N GLU A 68 -0.41 19.89 14.11
CA GLU A 68 0.53 19.42 15.16
C GLU A 68 0.43 20.26 16.43
N GLU A 69 0.20 21.57 16.30
CA GLU A 69 -0.01 22.47 17.43
C GLU A 69 -1.41 22.31 18.07
N MET A 70 -2.35 21.69 17.37
CA MET A 70 -3.71 21.47 17.88
C MET A 70 -3.79 20.22 18.75
N GLN A 71 -4.33 20.37 19.95
CA GLN A 71 -4.75 19.24 20.78
C GLN A 71 -6.07 18.69 20.25
N LEU A 72 -5.99 17.81 19.24
CA LEU A 72 -7.15 17.12 18.68
C LEU A 72 -7.41 15.83 19.43
N SER A 73 -8.63 15.66 19.91
CA SER A 73 -9.11 14.36 20.38
C SER A 73 -9.54 13.50 19.18
N PRO A 74 -9.37 12.17 19.26
CA PRO A 74 -9.97 11.25 18.31
C PRO A 74 -11.49 11.48 18.22
N THR A 75 -12.06 11.39 17.03
CA THR A 75 -13.52 11.36 16.87
C THR A 75 -14.06 9.98 17.24
N ALA A 76 -15.38 9.85 17.36
CA ALA A 76 -15.98 8.55 17.67
C ALA A 76 -15.71 7.52 16.57
N GLU A 77 -15.65 7.97 15.32
CA GLU A 77 -15.52 7.17 14.11
C GLU A 77 -14.07 6.75 13.83
N GLU A 78 -13.08 7.49 14.34
CA GLU A 78 -11.66 7.19 14.13
C GLU A 78 -11.22 5.91 14.82
N GLY A 79 -10.51 5.04 14.09
CA GLY A 79 -10.02 3.76 14.58
C GLY A 79 -11.07 2.65 14.71
N GLN A 80 -12.34 2.91 14.34
CA GLN A 80 -13.37 1.88 14.28
C GLN A 80 -13.26 0.98 13.04
N ASP A 81 -12.72 1.53 11.95
CA ASP A 81 -12.49 0.85 10.68
C ASP A 81 -10.98 0.86 10.36
N ALA A 82 -10.46 -0.30 9.95
CA ALA A 82 -9.08 -0.45 9.51
C ALA A 82 -8.85 0.18 8.13
N GLN A 83 -9.91 0.32 7.33
CA GLN A 83 -9.87 0.92 5.99
C GLN A 83 -11.05 1.90 5.84
N PRO A 84 -11.01 3.06 6.53
CA PRO A 84 -12.11 4.02 6.47
C PRO A 84 -12.30 4.52 5.04
N SER A 85 -13.57 4.65 4.63
CA SER A 85 -13.91 5.22 3.33
C SER A 85 -13.54 6.71 3.25
N MET A 86 -13.34 7.22 2.03
CA MET A 86 -13.09 8.65 1.80
C MET A 86 -14.17 9.55 2.44
N ASP A 87 -15.45 9.17 2.32
CA ASP A 87 -16.54 9.94 2.92
C ASP A 87 -16.51 9.91 4.45
N SER A 88 -16.12 8.79 5.06
CA SER A 88 -15.95 8.69 6.51
C SER A 88 -14.82 9.61 7.00
N MET A 89 -13.68 9.61 6.30
CA MET A 89 -12.56 10.50 6.63
C MET A 89 -12.93 11.98 6.46
N VAL A 90 -13.65 12.33 5.39
CA VAL A 90 -14.18 13.69 5.19
C VAL A 90 -15.12 14.08 6.33
N GLY A 91 -16.07 13.20 6.70
CA GLY A 91 -17.00 13.45 7.78
C GLY A 91 -16.30 13.66 9.13
N SER A 92 -15.24 12.90 9.41
CA SER A 92 -14.42 13.09 10.61
C SER A 92 -13.78 14.49 10.66
N ILE A 93 -13.25 14.98 9.53
CA ILE A 93 -12.68 16.33 9.43
C ILE A 93 -13.76 17.39 9.61
N GLU A 94 -14.90 17.24 8.93
CA GLU A 94 -16.02 18.19 8.97
C GLU A 94 -16.64 18.30 10.37
N SER A 95 -16.57 17.23 11.18
CA SER A 95 -17.03 17.23 12.56
C SER A 95 -16.23 18.13 13.51
N ARG A 96 -15.07 18.66 13.06
CA ARG A 96 -14.14 19.47 13.87
C ARG A 96 -14.08 20.92 13.37
N PRO A 97 -14.82 21.86 14.01
CA PRO A 97 -14.86 23.24 13.57
C PRO A 97 -13.50 23.94 13.53
N GLN A 98 -12.57 23.63 14.45
CA GLN A 98 -11.23 24.21 14.44
C GLN A 98 -10.40 23.74 13.23
N VAL A 99 -10.55 22.49 12.81
CA VAL A 99 -9.88 21.94 11.63
C VAL A 99 -10.49 22.54 10.36
N MET A 100 -11.82 22.64 10.31
CA MET A 100 -12.51 23.29 9.19
C MET A 100 -12.10 24.76 9.02
N ALA A 101 -11.94 25.50 10.12
CA ALA A 101 -11.46 26.88 10.08
C ALA A 101 -10.05 26.97 9.47
N LEU A 102 -9.14 26.05 9.84
CA LEU A 102 -7.80 25.96 9.30
C LEU A 102 -7.80 25.64 7.79
N MET A 103 -8.57 24.63 7.38
CA MET A 103 -8.69 24.26 5.96
C MET A 103 -9.22 25.40 5.11
N ASN A 104 -10.25 26.10 5.59
CA ASN A 104 -10.81 27.27 4.93
C ASN A 104 -9.79 28.41 4.83
N ALA A 105 -8.96 28.63 5.85
CA ALA A 105 -7.91 29.65 5.82
C ALA A 105 -6.84 29.38 4.73
N GLN A 106 -6.65 28.12 4.35
CA GLN A 106 -5.79 27.72 3.23
C GLN A 106 -6.56 27.49 1.92
N ASN A 107 -7.86 27.79 1.87
CA ASN A 107 -8.71 27.57 0.70
C ASN A 107 -8.62 26.12 0.18
N ILE A 108 -8.70 25.15 1.09
CA ILE A 108 -8.71 23.71 0.80
C ILE A 108 -9.99 23.11 1.38
N LYS A 109 -10.64 22.23 0.64
CA LYS A 109 -11.76 21.43 1.14
C LYS A 109 -11.26 20.13 1.78
N PRO A 110 -11.97 19.54 2.76
CA PRO A 110 -11.56 18.28 3.39
C PRO A 110 -11.27 17.14 2.42
N ARG A 111 -12.14 16.94 1.42
CA ARG A 111 -11.93 15.90 0.39
C ARG A 111 -10.69 16.17 -0.46
N ASP A 112 -10.47 17.43 -0.85
CA ASP A 112 -9.29 17.82 -1.63
C ASP A 112 -8.00 17.67 -0.81
N TYR A 113 -8.04 17.95 0.50
CA TYR A 113 -6.94 17.71 1.42
C TYR A 113 -6.55 16.23 1.46
N LEU A 114 -7.52 15.33 1.62
CA LEU A 114 -7.28 13.89 1.66
C LEU A 114 -6.77 13.37 0.32
N LEU A 115 -7.38 13.77 -0.80
CA LEU A 115 -6.91 13.40 -2.13
C LEU A 115 -5.47 13.88 -2.38
N ALA A 116 -5.15 15.11 -1.99
CA ALA A 116 -3.80 15.65 -2.08
C ALA A 116 -2.80 14.85 -1.24
N TYR A 117 -3.18 14.51 0.01
CA TYR A 117 -2.35 13.72 0.91
C TYR A 117 -2.03 12.33 0.33
N PHE A 118 -3.06 11.60 -0.14
CA PHE A 118 -2.85 10.29 -0.78
C PHE A 118 -2.07 10.38 -2.09
N ALA A 119 -2.30 11.43 -2.90
CA ALA A 119 -1.55 11.64 -4.12
C ALA A 119 -0.07 11.95 -3.85
N MET A 120 0.24 12.71 -2.79
CA MET A 120 1.63 12.98 -2.38
C MET A 120 2.34 11.72 -1.87
N MET A 121 1.68 10.89 -1.04
CA MET A 121 2.22 9.59 -0.63
C MET A 121 2.48 8.67 -1.83
N SER A 122 1.52 8.59 -2.76
CA SER A 122 1.67 7.81 -3.99
C SER A 122 2.81 8.33 -4.88
N ALA A 123 2.94 9.65 -5.01
CA ALA A 123 4.03 10.30 -5.74
C ALA A 123 5.41 9.99 -5.13
N LEU A 124 5.53 10.02 -3.79
CA LEU A 124 6.77 9.69 -3.10
C LEU A 124 7.13 8.21 -3.28
N ALA A 125 6.18 7.30 -3.02
CA ALA A 125 6.39 5.86 -3.21
C ALA A 125 6.80 5.55 -4.65
N ALA A 126 6.21 6.23 -5.64
CA ALA A 126 6.57 6.03 -7.03
C ALA A 126 7.95 6.58 -7.40
N ALA A 127 8.35 7.70 -6.80
CA ALA A 127 9.70 8.24 -6.97
C ALA A 127 10.76 7.27 -6.40
N ASP A 128 10.50 6.71 -5.21
CA ASP A 128 11.42 5.77 -4.55
C ASP A 128 11.51 4.44 -5.31
N ALA A 129 10.38 3.92 -5.79
CA ALA A 129 10.33 2.67 -6.55
C ALA A 129 10.97 2.77 -7.95
N GLU A 130 11.04 3.95 -8.58
CA GLU A 130 11.77 4.11 -9.85
C GLU A 130 13.29 4.01 -9.65
N GLU A 131 13.80 4.32 -8.46
CA GLU A 131 15.22 4.17 -8.12
C GLU A 131 15.58 2.72 -7.80
N GLU A 132 14.59 1.84 -7.62
CA GLU A 132 14.76 0.42 -7.33
C GLU A 132 14.31 -0.46 -8.51
N ASP A 133 15.28 -1.08 -9.21
CA ASP A 133 15.03 -1.97 -10.36
C ASP A 133 14.02 -3.10 -10.11
N GLN A 134 13.76 -3.45 -8.84
CA GLN A 134 12.83 -4.50 -8.43
C GLN A 134 11.38 -4.02 -8.31
N LEU A 135 11.14 -2.71 -8.16
CA LEU A 135 9.83 -2.12 -7.90
C LEU A 135 9.25 -1.34 -9.09
N VAL A 136 9.98 -1.30 -10.21
CA VAL A 136 9.58 -0.59 -11.44
C VAL A 136 8.20 -1.05 -11.97
N ASP A 137 7.81 -2.30 -11.74
CA ASP A 137 6.50 -2.81 -12.16
C ASP A 137 5.34 -2.22 -11.33
N GLU A 138 5.59 -1.80 -10.09
CA GLU A 138 4.59 -1.23 -9.17
C GLU A 138 4.22 0.22 -9.53
N VAL A 139 5.09 0.92 -10.27
CA VAL A 139 4.90 2.33 -10.67
C VAL A 139 4.33 2.52 -12.07
N LYS A 140 4.18 1.45 -12.86
CA LYS A 140 3.78 1.53 -14.28
C LYS A 140 2.42 2.20 -14.52
N ASN A 141 1.51 2.11 -13.53
CA ASN A 141 0.17 2.69 -13.63
C ASN A 141 0.05 4.02 -12.87
N ILE A 142 1.14 4.54 -12.29
CA ILE A 142 1.17 5.84 -11.64
C ILE A 142 1.32 6.95 -12.68
N ASN A 143 0.64 8.07 -12.43
CA ASN A 143 0.70 9.25 -13.27
C ASN A 143 2.16 9.78 -13.34
N PRO A 144 2.75 9.92 -14.53
CA PRO A 144 4.13 10.39 -14.66
C PRO A 144 4.33 11.81 -14.09
N GLU A 145 3.29 12.65 -14.07
CA GLU A 145 3.37 13.97 -13.41
C GLU A 145 3.55 13.83 -11.89
N HIS A 146 3.00 12.78 -11.28
CA HIS A 146 3.18 12.51 -9.85
C HIS A 146 4.59 12.01 -9.56
N VAL A 147 5.11 11.13 -10.41
CA VAL A 147 6.49 10.63 -10.30
C VAL A 147 7.49 11.79 -10.32
N GLU A 148 7.37 12.68 -11.31
CA GLU A 148 8.24 13.86 -11.42
C GLU A 148 8.05 14.85 -10.27
N PHE A 149 6.81 14.99 -9.77
CA PHE A 149 6.53 15.80 -8.59
C PHE A 149 7.19 15.21 -7.33
N GLY A 150 7.07 13.89 -7.13
CA GLY A 150 7.67 13.14 -6.03
C GLY A 150 9.18 13.27 -6.01
N LYS A 151 9.85 13.06 -7.15
CA LYS A 151 11.31 13.27 -7.30
C LYS A 151 11.73 14.69 -6.96
N LYS A 152 10.97 15.70 -7.40
CA LYS A 152 11.32 17.10 -7.21
C LYS A 152 11.16 17.58 -5.76
N TYR A 153 10.18 17.04 -5.04
CA TYR A 153 9.79 17.53 -3.71
C TYR A 153 9.83 16.44 -2.62
N SER A 154 10.55 15.33 -2.85
CA SER A 154 10.58 14.13 -1.99
C SER A 154 10.79 14.45 -0.51
N GLU A 155 11.83 15.22 -0.19
CA GLU A 155 12.16 15.61 1.19
C GLU A 155 11.02 16.36 1.89
N ARG A 156 10.36 17.28 1.17
CA ARG A 156 9.22 18.03 1.71
C ARG A 156 8.01 17.13 1.93
N ILE A 157 7.80 16.17 1.03
CA ILE A 157 6.70 15.22 1.15
C ILE A 157 6.96 14.26 2.34
N ARG A 158 8.19 13.77 2.53
CA ARG A 158 8.58 12.95 3.68
C ARG A 158 8.31 13.64 5.01
N GLU A 159 8.76 14.89 5.13
CA GLU A 159 8.49 15.71 6.32
C GLU A 159 6.98 15.89 6.57
N LEU A 160 6.20 16.12 5.51
CA LEU A 160 4.74 16.27 5.61
C LEU A 160 4.02 14.98 6.07
N ILE A 161 4.48 13.81 5.64
CA ILE A 161 3.83 12.52 5.95
C ILE A 161 4.41 11.85 7.21
N GLY A 162 5.50 12.39 7.75
CA GLY A 162 6.14 11.92 8.98
C GLY A 162 7.15 10.79 8.80
N GLU A 163 7.80 10.70 7.62
CA GLU A 163 8.96 9.82 7.34
C GLU A 163 10.29 10.53 7.60
#